data_AF-A0A4E9EUL9-F1
#
_entry.id   AF-A0A4E9EUL9-F1
#
_cell.length_a   1.000
_cell.length_b   1.000
_cell.length_c   1.000
_cell.angle_alpha   90.00
_cell.angle_beta   90.00
_cell.angle_gamma   90.00
#
_symmetry.space_group_name_H-M   'P 1'
#
loop_
_entity.id
_entity.type
_entity.pdbx_description
1 polymer ?
#
loop_
_entity_poly.entity_id
_entity_poly.type
_entity_poly.pdbx_seq_one_letter_code
_entity_poly.pdbx_strand_id
1 'polypeptide(L)' 'MADEALMKAGLYLDAFSKIRLLQPGIADVSNELVEEAKEIVNKLNTFNDATEAIIKAFDGVRLRQNYYISCVMECSEML' A
#
# COMPACT_ATOMS: atom_id res chain seq x y z
N MET A 1 13.51 38.60 -8.51
CA MET A 1 12.60 39.53 -9.21
C MET A 1 11.15 39.04 -9.25
N ALA A 2 10.88 37.76 -9.59
CA ALA A 2 9.50 37.26 -9.63
C ALA A 2 8.79 37.24 -8.26
N ASP A 3 9.48 36.86 -7.18
CA ASP A 3 8.90 36.78 -5.84
C ASP A 3 8.33 38.11 -5.31
N GLU A 4 9.05 39.22 -5.53
CA GLU A 4 8.60 40.56 -5.11
C GLU A 4 7.37 41.04 -5.87
N ALA A 5 7.25 40.69 -7.15
CA ALA A 5 6.08 41.04 -7.96
C ALA A 5 4.83 40.27 -7.50
N LEU A 6 4.98 38.99 -7.14
CA LEU A 6 3.88 38.12 -6.69
C LEU A 6 3.40 38.49 -5.29
N MET A 7 4.32 38.84 -4.38
CA MET A 7 3.98 39.38 -3.07
C MET A 7 3.25 40.73 -3.16
N LYS A 8 3.70 41.64 -4.05
CA LYS A 8 3.00 42.91 -4.31
C LYS A 8 1.61 42.72 -4.93
N ALA A 9 1.39 41.61 -5.65
CA ALA A 9 0.08 41.23 -6.19
C ALA A 9 -0.84 40.56 -5.16
N GLY A 10 -0.43 40.40 -3.90
CA GLY A 10 -1.22 39.73 -2.86
C GLY A 10 -1.30 38.21 -3.01
N LEU A 11 -0.52 37.61 -3.92
CA LEU A 11 -0.43 36.17 -4.10
C LEU A 11 0.65 35.64 -3.16
N TYR A 12 0.25 35.21 -1.96
CA TYR A 12 1.07 34.35 -1.12
C TYR A 12 1.17 32.98 -1.78
N LEU A 13 2.15 32.83 -2.66
CA LEU A 13 2.49 31.53 -3.24
C LEU A 13 3.22 30.71 -2.18
N ASP A 14 2.56 29.63 -1.73
CA ASP A 14 3.20 28.57 -0.95
C ASP A 14 4.39 27.98 -1.73
N ALA A 15 5.38 27.43 -1.01
CA ALA A 15 6.61 26.89 -1.60
C ALA A 15 6.34 25.91 -2.75
N PHE A 16 5.28 25.11 -2.66
CA PHE A 16 4.90 24.15 -3.71
C PHE A 16 4.38 24.86 -4.98
N SER A 17 3.57 25.90 -4.79
CA SER A 17 3.07 26.73 -5.90
C SER A 17 4.19 27.55 -6.56
N LYS A 18 5.22 27.93 -5.79
CA LYS A 18 6.44 28.55 -6.35
C LYS A 18 7.23 27.59 -7.22
N ILE A 19 7.44 26.34 -6.79
CA ILE A 19 8.13 25.32 -7.60
C ILE A 19 7.38 25.07 -8.92
N ARG A 20 6.05 24.96 -8.88
CA ARG A 20 5.25 24.75 -10.10
C ARG A 20 5.33 25.90 -11.10
N LEU A 21 5.49 27.15 -10.63
CA LEU A 21 5.62 28.33 -11.49
C LEU A 21 7.04 28.56 -11.98
N LEU A 22 8.05 28.34 -11.13
CA LEU A 22 9.46 28.62 -11.44
C LEU A 22 10.12 27.47 -12.19
N GLN A 23 9.73 26.23 -11.89
CA GLN A 23 10.36 25.01 -12.40
C GLN A 23 9.29 23.93 -12.65
N PRO A 24 8.47 24.07 -13.70
CA PRO A 24 7.42 23.10 -14.03
C PRO A 24 7.97 21.68 -14.19
N GLY A 25 9.18 21.52 -14.76
CA GLY A 25 9.81 20.21 -14.91
C GLY A 25 10.07 19.47 -13.59
N ILE A 26 10.32 20.17 -12.47
CA ILE A 26 10.46 19.52 -11.15
C ILE A 26 9.09 19.17 -10.58
N ALA A 27 8.06 19.98 -10.85
CA ALA A 27 6.70 19.66 -10.45
C ALA A 27 6.16 18.43 -11.19
N ASP A 28 6.50 18.27 -12.47
CA ASP A 28 6.16 17.08 -13.27
C ASP A 28 6.87 15.84 -12.71
N VAL A 29 8.17 15.91 -12.45
CA VAL A 29 8.93 14.83 -11.78
C VAL A 29 8.35 14.51 -10.40
N SER A 30 7.88 15.51 -9.65
CA SER A 30 7.22 15.27 -8.37
C SER A 30 5.88 14.54 -8.53
N ASN A 31 5.12 14.82 -9.59
CA ASN A 31 3.88 14.10 -9.87
C ASN A 31 4.19 12.66 -10.30
N GLU A 32 5.19 12.46 -11.16
CA GLU A 32 5.68 11.13 -11.55
C GLU A 32 6.10 10.32 -10.32
N LEU A 33 6.87 10.93 -9.40
CA LEU A 33 7.27 10.29 -8.14
C LEU A 33 6.07 9.90 -7.26
N VAL A 34 5.02 10.71 -7.24
CA VAL A 34 3.77 10.39 -6.51
C VAL A 34 3.04 9.21 -7.15
N GLU A 35 2.99 9.15 -8.48
CA GLU A 35 2.40 8.00 -9.19
C GLU A 35 3.23 6.73 -8.99
N GLU A 36 4.56 6.80 -9.07
CA GLU A 36 5.46 5.68 -8.74
C GLU A 36 5.28 5.21 -7.29
N ALA A 37 5.14 6.14 -6.34
CA ALA A 37 4.88 5.79 -4.94
C ALA A 37 3.54 5.05 -4.78
N LYS A 38 2.49 5.46 -5.50
CA LYS A 38 1.21 4.73 -5.52
C LYS A 38 1.35 3.34 -6.11
N GLU A 39 2.12 3.18 -7.19
CA GLU A 39 2.37 1.86 -7.78
C GLU A 39 3.10 0.93 -6.81
N ILE A 40 4.08 1.45 -6.05
CA ILE A 40 4.79 0.68 -5.02
C ILE A 40 3.82 0.24 -3.92
N VAL A 41 2.95 1.13 -3.44
CA VAL A 41 1.93 0.80 -2.44
C VAL A 41 0.96 -0.28 -2.96
N ASN A 42 0.54 -0.18 -4.22
CA ASN A 42 -0.31 -1.19 -4.84
C ASN A 42 0.37 -2.57 -4.93
N LYS A 43 1.66 -2.62 -5.30
CA LYS A 43 2.44 -3.87 -5.31
C LYS A 43 2.59 -4.47 -3.91
N LEU A 44 2.78 -3.63 -2.89
CA LEU A 44 2.84 -4.05 -1.49
C LEU A 44 1.51 -4.65 -1.01
N ASN A 45 0.38 -4.03 -1.38
CA ASN A 45 -0.95 -4.56 -1.04
C ASN A 45 -1.18 -5.93 -1.68
N THR A 46 -0.86 -6.10 -2.97
CA THR A 46 -0.96 -7.41 -3.65
C THR A 46 -0.08 -8.47 -2.98
N PHE A 47 1.11 -8.10 -2.52
CA PHE A 47 1.99 -9.01 -1.79
C PHE A 47 1.41 -9.40 -0.41
N ASN A 48 0.79 -8.45 0.29
CA ASN A 48 0.11 -8.70 1.55
C ASN A 48 -1.08 -9.66 1.37
N ASP A 49 -1.88 -9.45 0.33
CA ASP A 49 -3.02 -10.32 -0.02
C ASP A 49 -2.55 -11.75 -0.34
N ALA A 50 -1.46 -11.88 -1.09
CA ALA A 50 -0.86 -13.19 -1.38
C ALA A 50 -0.36 -13.88 -0.11
N THR A 51 0.23 -13.12 0.82
CA THR A 51 0.71 -13.65 2.11
C THR A 51 -0.46 -14.12 2.97
N GLU A 52 -1.56 -13.36 3.03
CA GLU A 52 -2.77 -13.74 3.75
C GLU A 52 -3.40 -15.01 3.17
N ALA A 53 -3.42 -15.15 1.84
CA ALA A 53 -3.91 -16.36 1.17
C ALA A 53 -3.07 -17.59 1.54
N ILE A 54 -1.75 -17.45 1.63
CA ILE A 54 -0.85 -18.54 2.06
C ILE A 54 -1.14 -18.92 3.52
N ILE A 55 -1.27 -17.94 4.42
CA ILE A 55 -1.60 -18.20 5.84
C ILE A 55 -2.93 -18.95 5.95
N LYS A 56 -3.97 -18.52 5.23
CA LYS A 56 -5.28 -19.20 5.20
C LYS A 56 -5.18 -20.64 4.70
N ALA A 57 -4.32 -20.91 3.70
CA ALA A 57 -4.08 -22.26 3.23
C ALA A 57 -3.44 -23.14 4.32
N PHE A 58 -2.46 -22.62 5.06
CA PHE A 58 -1.84 -23.32 6.18
C PHE A 58 -2.81 -23.57 7.34
N ASP A 59 -3.65 -22.58 7.68
CA ASP A 59 -4.69 -22.75 8.71
C ASP A 59 -5.71 -23.82 8.31
N GLY A 60 -6.12 -23.85 7.04
CA GLY A 60 -7.00 -24.89 6.50
C GLY A 60 -6.40 -26.29 6.60
N VAL A 61 -5.10 -26.44 6.34
CA VAL A 61 -4.39 -27.72 6.51
C VAL A 61 -4.31 -28.12 7.99
N ARG A 62 -4.04 -27.16 8.89
CA ARG A 62 -3.96 -27.42 10.33
C ARG A 62 -5.32 -27.86 10.92
N LEU A 63 -6.41 -27.21 10.51
CA LEU A 63 -7.77 -27.58 10.93
C LEU A 63 -8.14 -28.99 10.43
N ARG A 64 -7.77 -29.36 9.20
CA ARG A 64 -8.00 -30.73 8.70
C ARG A 64 -7.24 -31.77 9.50
N GLN A 65 -5.97 -31.53 9.85
CA GLN A 65 -5.21 -32.48 10.67
C GLN A 65 -5.84 -32.68 12.07
N ASN A 66 -6.29 -31.60 12.72
CA ASN A 66 -7.00 -31.72 13.99
C ASN A 66 -8.33 -32.47 13.87
N TYR A 67 -9.07 -32.28 12.77
CA TYR A 67 -10.32 -33.01 12.53
C TYR A 67 -10.09 -34.51 12.32
N TYR A 68 -9.03 -34.89 11.58
CA TYR A 68 -8.65 -36.29 11.43
C TYR A 68 -8.28 -36.94 12.77
N ILE A 69 -7.53 -36.25 13.64
CA ILE A 69 -7.18 -36.78 14.97
C ILE A 69 -8.45 -36.95 15.82
N SER A 70 -9.38 -35.98 15.80
CA SER A 70 -10.66 -36.08 16.52
C SER A 70 -11.52 -37.24 16.03
N CYS A 71 -11.67 -37.41 14.70
CA CYS A 71 -12.43 -38.52 14.14
C CYS A 71 -11.81 -39.88 14.46
N VAL A 72 -10.48 -40.00 14.47
CA VAL A 72 -9.83 -41.27 14.83
C VAL A 72 -10.03 -41.58 16.32
N MET A 73 -10.03 -40.58 17.20
CA MET A 73 -10.32 -40.76 18.63
C MET A 73 -11.78 -41.21 18.86
N GLU A 74 -12.77 -40.54 18.25
CA GLU A 74 -14.19 -40.92 18.36
C GLU A 74 -14.46 -42.32 17.79
N CYS A 75 -13.82 -42.70 16.68
CA CYS A 75 -13.96 -44.05 16.13
C CYS A 75 -13.33 -45.13 17.03
N SER A 76 -12.31 -44.82 17.84
CA SER A 76 -11.70 -45.80 18.74
C SER A 76 -12.52 -46.03 20.00
N GLU A 77 -13.30 -45.04 20.47
CA GLU A 77 -14.21 -45.21 21.61
C GLU A 77 -15.49 -45.97 21.24
N MET A 78 -15.79 -46.13 19.95
CA MET A 78 -16.98 -46.85 19.46
C MET A 78 -16.76 -48.36 19.27
N LEU A 79 -15.51 -48.84 19.34
CA LEU A 79 -15.11 -50.26 19.23
C LEU A 79 -14.81 -50.85 20.60
#